data_AF-A0A3D2Z520-F1
#
_entry.id   AF-A0A3D2Z520-F1
#
_cell.length_a   1.000
_cell.length_b   1.000
_cell.length_c   1.000
_cell.angle_alpha   90.00
_cell.angle_beta   90.00
_cell.angle_gamma   90.00
#
_symmetry.space_group_name_H-M   'P 1'
#
loop_
_entity.id
_entity.type
_entity.pdbx_description
1 polymer ?
#
loop_
_entity_poly.entity_id
_entity_poly.type
_entity_poly.pdbx_seq_one_letter_code
_entity_poly.pdbx_strand_id
1 'polypeptide(L)' 'MRRVTLALCLFWAAAASADRELIVWGQGRDRGLDAALRQFEVEHPGWKVITTSGSTGGMDPQKLMTGIAGGAPPD' A
#
# COMPACT_ATOMS: atom_id res chain seq x y z
N MET A 1 19.57 33.46 30.83
CA MET A 1 18.37 32.78 31.37
C MET A 1 17.34 32.61 30.24
N ARG A 2 17.21 31.35 29.80
CA ARG A 2 16.13 30.72 29.02
C ARG A 2 14.94 31.62 28.61
N ARG A 3 14.90 32.01 27.34
CA ARG A 3 13.67 32.34 26.60
C ARG A 3 13.33 31.11 25.75
N VAL A 4 12.73 30.10 26.38
CA VAL A 4 11.31 29.75 26.16
C VAL A 4 11.01 29.60 24.67
N THR A 5 11.42 28.46 24.13
CA THR A 5 10.56 27.48 23.44
C THR A 5 9.28 28.09 22.85
N LEU A 6 9.35 28.66 21.65
CA LEU A 6 8.17 29.01 20.86
C LEU A 6 8.20 28.28 19.52
N ALA A 7 7.02 27.76 19.14
CA ALA A 7 6.69 27.08 17.89
C ALA A 7 7.00 25.57 17.80
N LEU A 8 6.84 24.87 18.91
CA LEU A 8 6.34 23.48 18.92
C LEU A 8 4.85 23.50 18.53
N CYS A 9 4.51 23.69 17.24
CA CYS A 9 3.13 23.55 16.73
C CYS A 9 3.03 23.37 15.20
N LEU A 10 4.11 23.03 14.49
CA LEU A 10 3.94 22.17 13.30
C LEU A 10 3.80 20.72 13.78
N PHE A 11 2.81 20.50 14.66
CA PHE A 11 2.08 19.24 14.66
C PHE A 11 1.34 19.23 13.32
N TRP A 12 2.09 18.89 12.28
CA TRP A 12 1.54 18.24 11.11
C TRP A 12 0.92 16.97 11.68
N ALA A 13 -0.32 17.08 12.13
CA ALA A 13 -1.21 15.97 12.23
C ALA A 13 -1.27 15.42 10.81
N ALA A 14 -0.33 14.54 10.48
CA ALA A 14 -0.58 13.46 9.55
C ALA A 14 -1.76 12.74 10.19
N ALA A 15 -2.95 13.24 9.88
CA ALA A 15 -4.18 12.54 10.16
C ALA A 15 -3.92 11.14 9.62
N ALA A 16 -3.97 10.16 10.51
CA ALA A 16 -4.02 8.76 10.13
C ALA A 16 -5.33 8.58 9.35
N SER A 17 -5.37 9.06 8.11
CA SER A 17 -6.37 8.65 7.14
C SER A 17 -6.18 7.15 7.05
N ALA A 18 -7.22 6.37 7.32
CA ALA A 18 -7.18 4.93 7.10
C ALA A 18 -6.55 4.67 5.73
N ASP A 19 -5.42 3.96 5.72
CA ASP A 19 -4.67 3.76 4.49
C ASP A 19 -5.62 3.14 3.46
N ARG A 20 -5.77 3.82 2.32
CA ARG A 20 -6.51 3.25 1.20
C ARG A 20 -5.72 2.05 0.71
N GLU A 21 -6.40 0.92 0.60
CA GLU A 21 -5.76 -0.29 0.11
C GLU A 21 -5.69 -0.25 -1.42
N LEU A 22 -4.53 -0.60 -1.96
CA LEU A 22 -4.32 -0.89 -3.37
C LEU A 22 -4.00 -2.39 -3.49
N ILE A 23 -4.97 -3.16 -3.93
CA ILE A 23 -4.94 -4.62 -4.01
C ILE A 23 -4.33 -5.02 -5.36
N VAL A 24 -3.11 -5.55 -5.33
CA VAL A 24 -2.39 -5.99 -6.55
C VAL A 24 -2.21 -7.50 -6.52
N TRP A 25 -2.65 -8.18 -7.58
CA TRP A 25 -2.51 -9.63 -7.72
C TRP A 25 -1.46 -9.99 -8.77
N GLY A 26 -0.92 -11.21 -8.64
CA GLY A 26 -0.19 -11.87 -9.72
C GLY A 26 1.26 -11.46 -9.90
N GLN A 27 1.77 -10.52 -9.10
CA GLN A 27 3.20 -10.25 -9.08
C GLN A 27 3.98 -11.27 -8.26
N GLY A 28 5.07 -11.76 -8.84
CA GLY A 28 6.06 -12.57 -8.13
C GLY A 28 6.69 -11.75 -7.02
N ARG A 29 6.77 -12.31 -5.81
CA ARG A 29 7.32 -11.59 -4.66
C ARG A 29 8.82 -11.81 -4.55
N ASP A 30 9.57 -10.73 -4.71
CA ASP A 30 11.01 -10.68 -4.45
C ASP A 30 11.38 -9.43 -3.63
N ARG A 31 12.65 -9.33 -3.23
CA ARG A 31 13.15 -8.21 -2.43
C ARG A 31 13.11 -6.87 -3.17
N GLY A 32 13.22 -6.89 -4.49
CA GLY A 32 13.15 -5.69 -5.33
C GLY A 32 11.74 -5.12 -5.36
N LEU A 33 10.74 -5.99 -5.52
CA LEU A 33 9.33 -5.62 -5.43
C LEU A 33 9.00 -5.07 -4.03
N ASP A 34 9.39 -5.76 -2.95
CA ASP A 34 9.14 -5.27 -1.59
C ASP A 34 9.74 -3.87 -1.37
N ALA A 35 10.93 -3.59 -1.92
CA ALA A 35 11.56 -2.28 -1.83
C ALA A 35 10.81 -1.20 -2.66
N ALA A 36 10.38 -1.54 -3.87
CA ALA A 36 9.61 -0.64 -4.73
C ALA A 36 8.25 -0.29 -4.10
N LEU A 37 7.56 -1.28 -3.52
CA LEU A 37 6.29 -1.06 -2.82
C LEU A 37 6.46 -0.16 -1.60
N ARG A 38 7.53 -0.38 -0.82
CA ARG A 38 7.84 0.50 0.31
C ARG A 38 8.09 1.94 -0.14
N GLN A 39 8.82 2.11 -1.24
CA GLN A 39 9.08 3.43 -1.79
C GLN A 39 7.78 4.10 -2.26
N PHE A 40 6.90 3.35 -2.93
CA PHE A 40 5.58 3.82 -3.34
C PHE A 40 4.76 4.33 -2.14
N GLU A 41 4.71 3.58 -1.03
CA GLU A 41 3.97 3.99 0.16
C GLU A 41 4.55 5.25 0.84
N VAL A 42 5.87 5.48 0.72
CA VAL A 42 6.52 6.71 1.19
C VAL A 42 6.17 7.90 0.28
N GLU A 43 6.15 7.69 -1.04
CA GLU A 43 5.85 8.72 -2.04
C GLU A 43 4.35 9.06 -2.10
N HIS A 44 3.50 8.13 -1.70
CA HIS A 44 2.05 8.25 -1.72
C HIS A 44 1.42 8.01 -0.34
N PRO A 45 1.56 8.95 0.61
CA PRO A 45 0.97 8.82 1.94
C PRO A 45 -0.54 8.55 1.91
N GLY A 46 -1.00 7.65 2.79
CA GLY A 46 -2.40 7.23 2.85
C GLY A 46 -2.79 6.17 1.83
N TRP A 47 -1.81 5.53 1.18
CA TRP A 47 -1.98 4.30 0.42
C TRP A 47 -1.18 3.17 1.05
N LYS A 48 -1.73 1.96 1.00
CA LYS A 48 -1.08 0.72 1.42
C LYS A 48 -1.27 -0.33 0.33
N VAL A 49 -0.18 -0.93 -0.13
CA VAL A 49 -0.26 -1.93 -1.21
C VAL A 49 -0.42 -3.31 -0.61
N ILE A 50 -1.53 -3.97 -0.96
CA ILE A 50 -1.84 -5.33 -0.54
C ILE A 50 -1.54 -6.27 -1.69
N THR A 51 -0.42 -6.98 -1.61
CA THR A 51 -0.07 -7.97 -2.62
C THR A 51 -0.56 -9.36 -2.23
N THR A 52 -1.21 -10.04 -3.17
CA THR A 52 -1.50 -11.47 -3.04
C THR A 52 -0.91 -12.19 -4.25
N SER A 53 0.13 -12.98 -4.04
CA SER A 53 0.60 -13.90 -5.07
C SER A 53 -0.46 -14.99 -5.26
N GLY A 54 -0.86 -15.27 -6.51
CA GLY A 54 -1.59 -16.51 -6.81
C GLY A 54 -0.76 -17.72 -6.37
N SER A 55 -1.41 -18.84 -6.09
CA SER A 55 -0.69 -20.09 -5.84
C SER A 55 0.26 -20.36 -7.01
N THR A 56 1.56 -20.48 -6.73
CA THR A 56 2.61 -20.87 -7.69
C THR A 56 3.12 -19.79 -8.66
N GLY A 57 3.27 -18.54 -8.20
CA GLY A 57 4.25 -17.61 -8.80
C GLY A 57 3.76 -16.71 -9.94
N GLY A 58 2.45 -16.57 -10.13
CA GLY A 58 1.88 -15.64 -11.10
C GLY A 58 0.40 -15.37 -10.86
N MET A 59 -0.23 -14.59 -11.74
CA MET A 59 -1.68 -14.42 -11.76
C MET A 59 -2.35 -15.73 -12.21
N ASP A 60 -3.29 -16.23 -11.42
CA ASP A 60 -4.21 -17.29 -11.85
C ASP A 60 -5.35 -16.65 -12.66
N PRO A 61 -5.49 -16.94 -13.98
CA PRO A 61 -6.56 -16.38 -14.80
C PRO A 61 -7.96 -16.75 -14.30
N GLN A 62 -8.14 -17.95 -13.73
CA GLN A 62 -9.41 -18.37 -13.15
C GLN A 62 -9.73 -17.56 -11.89
N LYS A 63 -8.74 -17.30 -11.04
CA LYS A 63 -8.90 -16.42 -9.87
C LYS A 63 -9.32 -15.01 -10.30
N LEU A 64 -8.63 -14.45 -11.30
CA LEU A 64 -8.94 -13.11 -11.82
C LEU A 64 -10.36 -13.04 -12.38
N MET A 65 -10.74 -13.99 -13.23
CA MET A 65 -12.08 -14.01 -13.85
C MET A 65 -13.18 -14.23 -12.82
N THR A 66 -12.94 -15.10 -11.83
CA THR A 66 -13.89 -15.32 -10.73
C THR A 66 -14.03 -14.08 -9.85
N GLY A 67 -12.93 -13.37 -9.56
CA GLY A 67 -12.96 -12.10 -8.83
C GLY A 67 -13.75 -11.01 -9.56
N ILE A 68 -13.52 -10.88 -10.87
CA ILE A 68 -14.27 -9.93 -11.71
C ILE A 68 -15.77 -10.28 -11.76
N ALA A 69 -16.11 -11.53 -12.07
CA ALA A 69 -17.49 -11.98 -12.12
C ALA A 69 -18.20 -11.89 -10.75
N GLY A 70 -17.45 -12.08 -9.66
CA GLY A 70 -17.94 -11.99 -8.29
C GLY A 70 -17.95 -10.57 -7.70
N GLY A 71 -17.50 -9.55 -8.44
CA GLY A 71 -17.48 -8.16 -7.96
C GLY A 71 -16.40 -7.83 -6.93
N ALA A 72 -15.36 -8.66 -6.83
CA ALA A 72 -14.20 -8.46 -5.95
C ALA A 72 -12.86 -8.70 -6.69
N PRO A 73 -12.59 -7.96 -7.78
CA PRO A 73 -11.29 -8.00 -8.46
C PRO A 73 -10.20 -7.29 -7.63
N PRO A 74 -8.91 -7.47 -7.97
CA PRO A 74 -7.88 -6.51 -7.58
C PRO A 74 -8.16 -5.14 -8.23
N ASP A 75 -7.49 -4.10 -7.74
CA ASP A 75 -7.56 -2.75 -8.30
C ASP A 75 -6.89 -2.63 -9.68
#